data_AF-A0A388NZB4-F1
#
_entry.id   AF-A0A388NZB4-F1
#
_cell.length_a   1.000
_cell.length_b   1.000
_cell.length_c   1.000
_cell.angle_alpha   90.00
_cell.angle_beta   90.00
_cell.angle_gamma   90.00
#
_symmetry.space_group_name_H-M   'P 1'
#
loop_
_entity.id
_entity.type
_entity.pdbx_description
1 polymer ?
#
loop_
_entity_poly.entity_id
_entity_poly.type
_entity_poly.pdbx_seq_one_letter_code
_entity_poly.pdbx_strand_id
1 'polypeptide(L)'
;MSELDLNAPITEWELDEWTPNARAELTTILIESGIAHKWEQTVLLVASAVESEVEDILDEIENNIAINDSDDDDDGDDDDEDIDAAADSKVLGQLSALAQRISRNPSDTNSIRTLERLLEEIDGASAPGETSESVWRQIKDLAGQIEEALVGGAQSDESTAMDLAGRLFAILRANV
;
A
#
# COMPACT_ATOMS: atom_id res chain seq x y z
N MET A 1 -1.71 -14.90 -25.88
CA MET A 1 -1.44 -13.46 -26.10
C MET A 1 -2.58 -12.95 -26.94
N SER A 2 -3.50 -12.21 -26.33
CA SER A 2 -4.61 -11.60 -27.06
C SER A 2 -4.06 -10.38 -27.79
N GLU A 3 -4.20 -10.36 -29.13
CA GLU A 3 -3.90 -9.18 -29.94
C GLU A 3 -4.86 -8.05 -29.56
N LEU A 4 -4.32 -6.87 -29.30
CA LEU A 4 -5.10 -5.65 -29.13
C LEU A 4 -5.85 -5.36 -30.43
N ASP A 5 -7.18 -5.20 -30.34
CA ASP A 5 -8.00 -4.85 -31.48
C ASP A 5 -7.80 -3.36 -31.81
N LEU A 6 -6.97 -3.08 -32.82
CA LEU A 6 -6.59 -1.72 -33.27
C LEU A 6 -7.75 -0.91 -33.87
N ASN A 7 -8.97 -1.46 -33.89
CA ASN A 7 -10.15 -0.81 -34.42
C ASN A 7 -10.97 -0.09 -33.32
N ALA A 8 -10.60 -0.28 -32.04
CA ALA A 8 -11.16 0.42 -30.89
C ALA A 8 -10.32 1.66 -30.53
N PRO A 9 -10.92 2.71 -29.91
CA PRO A 9 -10.16 3.82 -29.38
C PRO A 9 -9.16 3.31 -28.33
N ILE A 10 -7.90 3.71 -28.47
CA ILE A 10 -6.81 3.37 -27.57
C ILE A 10 -6.43 4.60 -26.74
N THR A 11 -6.08 4.35 -25.49
CA THR A 11 -5.49 5.34 -24.59
C THR A 11 -4.01 4.97 -24.40
N GLU A 12 -3.17 6.00 -24.36
CA GLU A 12 -1.71 5.91 -24.31
C GLU A 12 -1.23 6.56 -23.01
N TRP A 13 -0.35 5.87 -22.28
CA TRP A 13 0.30 6.40 -21.07
C TRP A 13 1.80 6.39 -21.25
N GLU A 14 2.43 7.56 -21.10
CA GLU A 14 3.88 7.72 -21.19
C GLU A 14 4.51 7.42 -19.83
N LEU A 15 5.11 6.23 -19.68
CA LEU A 15 5.68 5.74 -18.41
C LEU A 15 7.21 5.69 -18.50
N ASP A 16 7.82 6.72 -19.10
CA ASP A 16 9.28 6.83 -19.24
C ASP A 16 9.97 7.09 -17.90
N GLU A 17 9.29 7.83 -17.01
CA GLU A 17 9.73 8.12 -15.64
C GLU A 17 9.64 6.91 -14.72
N TRP A 18 8.93 5.85 -15.14
CA TRP A 18 8.76 4.64 -14.33
C TRP A 18 9.95 3.69 -14.48
N THR A 19 10.39 3.15 -13.35
CA THR A 19 11.47 2.14 -13.33
C THR A 19 11.05 0.89 -14.12
N PRO A 20 12.01 0.14 -14.69
CA PRO A 20 11.70 -1.10 -15.39
C PRO A 20 11.02 -2.15 -14.50
N ASN A 21 11.26 -2.10 -13.19
CA ASN A 21 10.63 -3.01 -12.23
C ASN A 21 9.13 -2.67 -12.04
N ALA A 22 8.81 -1.38 -11.88
CA ALA A 22 7.44 -0.89 -11.81
C ALA A 22 6.62 -1.24 -13.06
N ARG A 23 7.22 -1.07 -14.26
CA ARG A 23 6.56 -1.44 -15.53
C ARG A 23 6.33 -2.95 -15.65
N ALA A 24 7.23 -3.78 -15.11
CA ALA A 24 7.04 -5.23 -15.06
C ALA A 24 5.91 -5.63 -14.10
N GLU A 25 5.79 -4.95 -12.96
CA GLU A 25 4.70 -5.15 -12.01
C GLU A 25 3.35 -4.76 -12.64
N LEU A 26 3.28 -3.57 -13.24
CA LEU A 26 2.10 -3.09 -13.98
C LEU A 26 1.65 -4.09 -15.05
N THR A 27 2.61 -4.62 -15.83
CA THR A 27 2.32 -5.65 -16.83
C THR A 27 1.71 -6.90 -16.22
N THR A 28 2.20 -7.32 -15.05
CA THR A 28 1.69 -8.50 -14.35
C THR A 28 0.24 -8.28 -13.92
N ILE A 29 -0.06 -7.14 -13.29
CA ILE A 29 -1.40 -6.80 -12.81
C ILE A 29 -2.39 -6.68 -13.99
N LEU A 30 -1.99 -6.06 -15.10
CA LEU A 30 -2.82 -5.97 -16.30
C LEU A 30 -3.16 -7.36 -16.88
N ILE A 31 -2.21 -8.31 -16.86
CA ILE A 31 -2.46 -9.69 -17.30
C ILE A 31 -3.43 -10.39 -16.35
N GLU A 32 -3.25 -10.24 -15.04
CA GLU A 32 -4.10 -10.85 -14.02
C GLU A 32 -5.55 -10.33 -14.09
N SER A 33 -5.72 -9.04 -14.34
CA SER A 33 -7.02 -8.41 -14.59
C SER A 33 -7.61 -8.75 -15.97
N GLY A 34 -6.87 -9.45 -16.83
CA GLY A 34 -7.33 -9.82 -18.18
C GLY A 34 -7.39 -8.65 -19.16
N ILE A 35 -6.66 -7.57 -18.88
CA ILE A 35 -6.65 -6.35 -19.69
C ILE A 35 -5.70 -6.52 -20.89
N ALA A 36 -6.26 -6.34 -22.08
CA ALA A 36 -5.50 -6.38 -23.33
C ALA A 36 -4.64 -5.12 -23.46
N HIS A 37 -3.33 -5.26 -23.30
CA HIS A 37 -2.37 -4.17 -23.32
C HIS A 37 -1.23 -4.44 -24.31
N LYS A 38 -0.56 -3.38 -24.75
CA LYS A 38 0.64 -3.43 -25.60
C LYS A 38 1.63 -2.38 -25.10
N TRP A 39 2.90 -2.73 -25.16
CA TRP A 39 4.00 -1.81 -24.87
C TRP A 39 4.66 -1.34 -26.16
N GLU A 40 4.82 -0.03 -26.31
CA GLU A 40 5.72 0.58 -27.30
C GLU A 40 6.82 1.32 -26.53
N GLN A 41 7.97 0.67 -26.39
CA GLN A 41 9.09 1.17 -25.58
C GLN A 41 8.70 1.40 -24.10
N THR A 42 8.47 2.66 -23.72
CA THR A 42 8.05 3.11 -22.38
C THR A 42 6.59 3.55 -22.35
N VAL A 43 5.87 3.43 -23.48
CA VAL A 43 4.47 3.82 -23.60
C VAL A 43 3.60 2.59 -23.48
N LEU A 44 2.62 2.65 -22.57
CA LEU A 44 1.58 1.65 -22.43
C LEU A 44 0.39 2.03 -23.30
N LEU A 45 -0.10 1.09 -24.10
CA LEU A 45 -1.30 1.26 -24.92
C LEU A 45 -2.36 0.25 -24.49
N VAL A 46 -3.54 0.74 -24.16
CA VAL A 46 -4.70 -0.08 -23.77
C VAL A 46 -5.96 0.43 -24.47
N ALA A 47 -6.98 -0.42 -24.60
CA ALA A 47 -8.29 0.04 -25.06
C ALA A 47 -8.87 1.09 -24.10
N SER A 48 -9.32 2.23 -24.63
CA SER A 48 -9.92 3.33 -23.87
C SER A 48 -11.18 2.91 -23.10
N ALA A 49 -11.82 1.79 -23.48
CA ALA A 49 -12.95 1.22 -22.76
C ALA A 49 -12.62 0.77 -21.32
N VAL A 50 -11.36 0.48 -21.02
CA VAL A 50 -10.88 0.08 -19.68
C VAL A 50 -9.92 1.12 -19.08
N GLU A 51 -9.94 2.34 -19.61
CA GLU A 51 -9.09 3.46 -19.15
C GLU A 51 -9.17 3.65 -17.63
N SER A 52 -10.37 3.73 -17.07
CA SER A 52 -10.53 3.91 -15.61
C SER A 52 -9.99 2.75 -14.77
N GLU A 53 -10.02 1.52 -15.29
CA GLU A 53 -9.42 0.37 -14.58
C GLU A 53 -7.90 0.44 -14.63
N VAL A 54 -7.33 0.87 -15.76
CA VAL A 54 -5.89 1.07 -15.92
C VAL A 54 -5.39 2.24 -15.06
N GLU A 55 -6.14 3.34 -14.99
CA GLU A 55 -5.81 4.47 -14.11
C GLU A 55 -5.76 4.07 -12.64
N ASP A 56 -6.73 3.29 -12.15
CA ASP A 56 -6.75 2.81 -10.76
C ASP A 56 -5.52 1.94 -10.44
N ILE A 57 -5.12 1.08 -11.39
CA ILE A 57 -3.91 0.25 -11.27
C ILE A 57 -2.63 1.12 -11.29
N LEU A 58 -2.58 2.15 -12.15
CA LEU A 58 -1.44 3.07 -12.22
C LEU A 58 -1.27 3.83 -10.91
N ASP A 59 -2.36 4.38 -10.36
CA ASP A 59 -2.37 5.06 -9.06
C ASP A 59 -1.92 4.11 -7.93
N GLU A 60 -2.33 2.83 -7.94
CA GLU A 60 -1.92 1.86 -6.91
C GLU A 60 -0.40 1.63 -6.93
N ILE A 61 0.17 1.45 -8.13
CA ILE A 61 1.60 1.17 -8.28
C ILE A 61 2.42 2.43 -7.99
N GLU A 62 1.99 3.60 -8.44
CA GLU A 62 2.69 4.87 -8.13
C GLU A 62 2.78 5.09 -6.62
N ASN A 63 1.70 4.85 -5.88
CA ASN A 63 1.71 4.89 -4.42
C ASN A 63 2.68 3.87 -3.81
N ASN A 64 2.80 2.67 -4.37
CA ASN A 64 3.74 1.65 -3.89
C ASN A 64 5.21 2.03 -4.19
N ILE A 65 5.49 2.60 -5.36
CA ILE A 65 6.83 3.11 -5.71
C ILE A 65 7.23 4.24 -4.77
N ALA A 66 6.35 5.22 -4.52
CA ALA A 66 6.64 6.31 -3.60
C ALA A 66 6.98 5.83 -2.18
N ILE A 67 6.48 4.66 -1.78
CA ILE A 67 6.79 4.02 -0.50
C ILE A 67 8.18 3.35 -0.52
N ASN A 68 8.59 2.78 -1.66
CA ASN A 68 9.84 2.01 -1.83
C ASN A 68 11.04 2.85 -2.32
N ASP A 69 10.82 3.97 -2.99
CA ASP A 69 11.88 4.87 -3.51
C ASP A 69 12.46 5.79 -2.41
N SER A 70 11.92 5.73 -1.19
CA SER A 70 12.52 6.40 -0.02
C SER A 70 13.80 5.71 0.51
N ASP A 71 14.38 4.76 -0.22
CA ASP A 71 15.51 3.93 0.24
C ASP A 71 16.85 4.22 -0.50
N ASP A 72 16.93 5.23 -1.37
CA ASP A 72 18.18 5.56 -2.10
C ASP A 72 18.43 7.08 -2.19
N ASP A 73 18.71 7.71 -1.04
CA ASP A 73 19.57 8.90 -0.97
C ASP A 73 20.30 8.86 0.40
N ASP A 74 21.08 7.79 0.60
CA ASP A 74 22.20 7.77 1.55
C ASP A 74 23.36 8.56 0.91
N ASP A 75 23.23 9.89 0.84
CA ASP A 75 24.41 10.77 0.78
C ASP A 75 24.64 11.21 2.23
N GLY A 76 25.54 10.48 2.89
CA GLY A 76 25.88 10.70 4.28
C GLY A 76 26.31 12.15 4.53
N ASP A 77 25.54 12.83 5.37
CA ASP A 77 26.05 13.94 6.15
C ASP A 77 25.79 13.62 7.63
N ASP A 78 26.90 13.49 8.35
CA ASP A 78 27.02 13.42 9.80
C ASP A 78 26.35 14.66 10.40
N ASP A 79 25.06 14.62 10.68
CA ASP A 79 24.43 15.51 11.66
C ASP A 79 23.48 14.69 12.54
N ASP A 80 23.91 14.53 13.79
CA ASP A 80 23.18 14.02 14.95
C ASP A 80 22.00 14.97 15.23
N GLU A 81 20.94 14.89 14.42
CA GLU A 81 19.67 15.60 14.65
C GLU A 81 18.48 14.63 14.48
N ASP A 82 17.94 14.17 15.62
CA ASP A 82 16.58 13.64 15.83
C ASP A 82 15.88 12.92 14.64
N ILE A 83 16.43 11.79 14.20
CA ILE A 83 15.85 10.93 13.13
C ILE A 83 14.60 10.16 13.59
N ASP A 84 14.37 9.97 14.90
CA ASP A 84 13.25 9.17 15.40
C ASP A 84 11.87 9.79 15.09
N ALA A 85 11.72 11.12 15.17
CA ALA A 85 10.40 11.76 15.08
C ALA A 85 9.76 11.76 13.66
N ALA A 86 10.56 11.61 12.59
CA ALA A 86 10.07 11.63 11.22
C ALA A 86 9.64 10.25 10.70
N ALA A 87 10.38 9.19 11.06
CA ALA A 87 10.01 7.80 10.77
C ALA A 87 8.67 7.44 11.43
N ASP A 88 8.49 7.93 12.65
CA ASP A 88 7.33 7.83 13.52
C ASP A 88 6.00 8.35 12.90
N SER A 89 6.04 9.48 12.18
CA SER A 89 4.86 10.05 11.52
C SER A 89 4.46 9.27 10.26
N LYS A 90 5.45 8.77 9.51
CA LYS A 90 5.24 7.95 8.30
C LYS A 90 4.54 6.64 8.65
N VAL A 91 4.97 5.98 9.72
CA VAL A 91 4.35 4.74 10.23
C VAL A 91 2.89 4.96 10.59
N LEU A 92 2.53 6.05 11.27
CA LEU A 92 1.13 6.38 11.59
C LEU A 92 0.28 6.58 10.33
N GLY A 93 0.84 7.25 9.32
CA GLY A 93 0.19 7.44 8.01
C GLY A 93 -0.04 6.11 7.28
N GLN A 94 0.97 5.23 7.27
CA GLN A 94 0.89 3.90 6.67
C GLN A 94 -0.14 3.01 7.39
N LEU A 95 -0.14 3.01 8.73
CA LEU A 95 -1.10 2.25 9.53
C LEU A 95 -2.54 2.74 9.30
N SER A 96 -2.73 4.05 9.11
CA SER A 96 -4.03 4.67 8.79
C SER A 96 -4.55 4.27 7.41
N ALA A 97 -3.70 4.31 6.39
CA ALA A 97 -4.04 3.88 5.04
C ALA A 97 -4.36 2.38 5.00
N LEU A 98 -3.55 1.57 5.69
CA LEU A 98 -3.75 0.14 5.80
C LEU A 98 -5.05 -0.20 6.54
N ALA A 99 -5.36 0.48 7.64
CA ALA A 99 -6.62 0.29 8.37
C ALA A 99 -7.84 0.58 7.49
N GLN A 100 -7.78 1.62 6.64
CA GLN A 100 -8.84 1.91 5.67
C GLN A 100 -8.94 0.84 4.58
N ARG A 101 -7.80 0.32 4.10
CA ARG A 101 -7.74 -0.75 3.09
C ARG A 101 -8.36 -2.04 3.64
N ILE A 102 -7.95 -2.47 4.84
CA ILE A 102 -8.50 -3.65 5.53
C ILE A 102 -10.00 -3.47 5.83
N SER A 103 -10.42 -2.26 6.22
CA SER A 103 -11.85 -1.99 6.45
C SER A 103 -12.72 -2.16 5.20
N ARG A 104 -12.16 -1.95 3.99
CA ARG A 104 -12.88 -2.17 2.72
C ARG A 104 -12.73 -3.60 2.22
N ASN A 105 -11.51 -4.12 2.23
CA ASN A 105 -11.13 -5.43 1.74
C ASN A 105 -10.27 -6.17 2.80
N PRO A 106 -10.91 -6.86 3.78
CA PRO A 106 -10.20 -7.48 4.90
C PRO A 106 -9.34 -8.68 4.47
N SER A 107 -9.77 -9.42 3.45
CA SER A 107 -9.08 -10.62 2.95
C SER A 107 -8.03 -10.34 1.88
N ASP A 108 -7.65 -9.08 1.68
CA ASP A 108 -6.66 -8.70 0.68
C ASP A 108 -5.27 -9.21 1.10
N THR A 109 -4.66 -10.07 0.27
CA THR A 109 -3.38 -10.72 0.60
C THR A 109 -2.24 -9.71 0.75
N ASN A 110 -2.29 -8.60 0.00
CA ASN A 110 -1.33 -7.50 0.13
C ASN A 110 -1.51 -6.76 1.45
N SER A 111 -2.75 -6.49 1.87
CA SER A 111 -3.06 -5.87 3.16
C SER A 111 -2.55 -6.71 4.33
N ILE A 112 -2.71 -8.04 4.27
CA ILE A 112 -2.19 -8.96 5.31
C ILE A 112 -0.66 -8.89 5.38
N ARG A 113 0.04 -9.02 4.24
CA ARG A 113 1.52 -8.94 4.21
C ARG A 113 2.07 -7.59 4.67
N THR A 114 1.38 -6.51 4.31
CA THR A 114 1.76 -5.15 4.73
C THR A 114 1.57 -4.97 6.23
N LEU A 115 0.48 -5.53 6.79
CA LEU A 115 0.23 -5.53 8.24
C LEU A 115 1.33 -6.28 9.00
N GLU A 116 1.72 -7.47 8.54
CA GLU A 116 2.79 -8.25 9.14
C GLU A 116 4.14 -7.50 9.15
N ARG A 117 4.51 -6.87 8.02
CA ARG A 117 5.75 -6.08 7.93
C ARG A 117 5.73 -4.87 8.87
N LEU A 118 4.62 -4.13 8.90
CA LEU A 118 4.49 -2.95 9.77
C LEU A 118 4.47 -3.35 11.24
N LEU A 119 3.81 -4.45 11.60
CA LEU A 119 3.82 -4.97 12.97
C LEU A 119 5.23 -5.33 13.44
N GLU A 120 6.03 -5.97 12.59
CA GLU A 120 7.44 -6.30 12.89
C GLU A 120 8.29 -5.04 13.09
N GLU A 121 8.06 -4.01 12.28
CA GLU A 121 8.76 -2.72 12.37
C GLU A 121 8.40 -1.95 13.66
N ILE A 122 7.12 -1.97 14.08
CA ILE A 122 6.65 -1.20 15.24
C ILE A 122 6.72 -1.95 16.57
N ASP A 123 6.92 -3.27 16.58
CA ASP A 123 6.95 -4.09 17.81
C ASP A 123 8.00 -3.55 18.79
N GLY A 124 9.19 -3.21 18.28
CA GLY A 124 10.29 -2.59 19.02
C GLY A 124 10.24 -1.06 19.13
N ALA A 125 9.39 -0.38 18.35
CA ALA A 125 9.33 1.07 18.28
C ALA A 125 8.59 1.69 19.49
N SER A 126 9.12 2.81 19.98
CA SER A 126 8.49 3.63 21.02
C SER A 126 7.38 4.50 20.45
N ALA A 127 6.57 5.09 21.33
CA ALA A 127 5.45 5.91 20.88
C ALA A 127 5.94 7.17 20.17
N PRO A 128 5.38 7.49 19.00
CA PRO A 128 5.82 8.63 18.20
C PRO A 128 5.42 9.95 18.87
N GLY A 129 6.41 10.78 19.22
CA GLY A 129 6.29 12.18 19.67
C GLY A 129 5.05 12.55 20.51
N GLU A 130 3.98 12.99 19.82
CA GLU A 130 2.73 13.48 20.43
C GLU A 130 1.74 12.37 20.84
N THR A 131 1.98 11.13 20.41
CA THR A 131 1.15 9.98 20.77
C THR A 131 1.50 9.47 22.16
N SER A 132 0.51 9.38 23.05
CA SER A 132 0.74 8.81 24.38
C SER A 132 1.15 7.33 24.28
N GLU A 133 2.11 6.88 25.10
CA GLU A 133 2.53 5.46 25.17
C GLU A 133 1.36 4.48 25.33
N SER A 134 0.32 4.87 26.06
CA SER A 134 -0.90 4.08 26.24
C SER A 134 -1.70 3.93 24.95
N VAL A 135 -1.76 4.99 24.13
CA VAL A 135 -2.44 4.99 22.83
C VAL A 135 -1.62 4.18 21.83
N TRP A 136 -0.29 4.34 21.83
CA TRP A 136 0.60 3.55 20.99
C TRP A 136 0.50 2.05 21.28
N ARG A 137 0.50 1.65 22.56
CA ARG A 137 0.25 0.25 22.94
C ARG A 137 -1.12 -0.26 22.47
N GLN A 138 -2.15 0.58 22.53
CA GLN A 138 -3.48 0.24 22.06
C GLN A 138 -3.54 0.09 20.53
N ILE A 139 -2.82 0.92 19.78
CA ILE A 139 -2.67 0.83 18.33
C ILE A 139 -2.02 -0.51 17.95
N LYS A 140 -0.91 -0.88 18.61
CA LYS A 140 -0.22 -2.16 18.38
C LYS A 140 -1.09 -3.37 18.72
N ASP A 141 -1.79 -3.33 19.84
CA ASP A 141 -2.72 -4.37 20.27
C ASP A 141 -3.88 -4.57 19.28
N LEU A 142 -4.44 -3.48 18.75
CA LEU A 142 -5.50 -3.54 17.74
C LEU A 142 -4.98 -4.09 16.40
N ALA A 143 -3.80 -3.65 15.96
CA ALA A 143 -3.18 -4.13 14.73
C ALA A 143 -2.88 -5.64 14.80
N GLY A 144 -2.39 -6.15 15.94
CA GLY A 144 -2.18 -7.59 16.16
C GLY A 144 -3.49 -8.38 16.18
N GLN A 145 -4.57 -7.84 16.76
CA GLN A 145 -5.89 -8.50 16.72
C GLN A 145 -6.47 -8.57 15.30
N ILE A 146 -6.19 -7.59 14.44
CA ILE A 146 -6.59 -7.62 13.03
C ILE A 146 -5.84 -8.75 12.30
N GLU A 147 -4.53 -8.85 12.50
CA GLU A 147 -3.71 -9.94 11.93
C GLU A 147 -4.19 -11.31 12.39
N GLU A 148 -4.41 -11.49 13.70
CA GLU A 148 -4.95 -12.73 14.26
C GLU A 148 -6.35 -13.05 13.70
N ALA A 149 -7.22 -12.06 13.49
CA ALA A 149 -8.53 -12.31 12.89
C ALA A 149 -8.47 -12.73 11.41
N LEU A 150 -7.43 -12.28 10.69
CA LEU A 150 -7.26 -12.58 9.26
C LEU A 150 -6.48 -13.88 9.02
N VAL A 151 -5.47 -14.16 9.84
CA VAL A 151 -4.53 -15.28 9.70
C VAL A 151 -4.84 -16.41 10.69
N GLY A 152 -5.31 -16.07 11.88
CA GLY A 152 -5.50 -16.97 13.02
C GLY A 152 -6.84 -17.70 13.00
N GLY A 153 -7.03 -18.66 12.08
CA GLY A 153 -8.20 -19.52 12.13
C GLY A 153 -8.37 -20.48 10.95
N ALA A 154 -9.29 -21.45 11.09
CA ALA A 154 -9.72 -22.30 9.97
C ALA A 154 -10.59 -21.55 8.94
N GLN A 155 -11.08 -20.36 9.31
CA GLN A 155 -11.81 -19.42 8.46
C GLN A 155 -11.53 -18.02 8.98
N SER A 156 -11.07 -17.10 8.11
CA SER A 156 -10.77 -15.72 8.48
C SER A 156 -12.04 -14.99 8.93
N ASP A 157 -11.99 -14.32 10.07
CA ASP A 157 -13.10 -13.57 10.65
C ASP A 157 -13.12 -12.14 10.10
N GLU A 158 -13.43 -12.01 8.81
CA GLU A 158 -13.42 -10.75 8.04
C GLU A 158 -14.26 -9.64 8.70
N SER A 159 -15.42 -10.00 9.25
CA SER A 159 -16.31 -9.07 9.94
C SER A 159 -15.65 -8.48 11.21
N THR A 160 -14.84 -9.28 11.90
CA THR A 160 -14.12 -8.85 13.10
C THR A 160 -12.94 -7.98 12.71
N ALA A 161 -12.20 -8.37 11.67
CA ALA A 161 -11.10 -7.58 11.12
C ALA A 161 -11.57 -6.18 10.65
N MET A 162 -12.72 -6.08 9.98
CA MET A 162 -13.30 -4.80 9.57
C MET A 162 -13.66 -3.89 10.76
N ASP A 163 -14.30 -4.43 11.81
CA ASP A 163 -14.67 -3.65 13.00
C ASP A 163 -13.43 -3.15 13.75
N LEU A 164 -12.42 -4.00 13.90
CA LEU A 164 -11.15 -3.65 14.52
C LEU A 164 -10.37 -2.60 13.71
N ALA A 165 -10.31 -2.75 12.39
CA ALA A 165 -9.66 -1.79 11.49
C ALA A 165 -10.35 -0.41 11.52
N GLY A 166 -11.69 -0.38 11.57
CA GLY A 166 -12.45 0.86 11.72
C GLY A 166 -12.16 1.58 13.06
N ARG A 167 -12.00 0.82 14.15
CA ARG A 167 -11.61 1.38 15.47
C ARG A 167 -10.18 1.92 15.46
N LEU A 168 -9.25 1.16 14.87
CA LEU A 168 -7.85 1.57 14.72
C LEU A 168 -7.75 2.90 13.97
N PHE A 169 -8.46 3.02 12.84
CA PHE A 169 -8.50 4.25 12.06
C PHE A 169 -9.09 5.43 12.83
N ALA A 170 -10.16 5.21 13.60
CA ALA A 170 -10.77 6.26 14.41
C ALA A 170 -9.83 6.78 15.50
N ILE A 171 -9.01 5.90 16.10
CA ILE A 171 -8.00 6.26 17.10
C ILE A 171 -6.86 7.05 16.43
N LEU A 172 -6.35 6.59 15.29
CA LEU A 172 -5.28 7.28 14.56
C LEU A 172 -5.70 8.70 14.16
N ARG A 173 -6.92 8.87 13.62
CA ARG A 173 -7.45 10.19 13.22
C ARG A 173 -7.68 11.14 14.40
N ALA A 174 -7.89 10.62 15.60
CA ALA A 174 -8.07 11.45 16.79
C ALA A 174 -6.75 11.96 17.37
N ASN A 175 -5.61 11.40 16.94
CA ASN A 175 -4.27 11.67 17.49
C ASN A 175 -3.26 12.13 16.41
N VAL A 176 -3.72 12.35 15.17
CA VAL A 176 -3.01 12.99 14.04
C VAL A 176 -3.74 14.28 13.69
#